data_AF-A0A445CAX1-F1
#
_entry.id   AF-A0A445CAX1-F1
#
_cell.length_a   1.000
_cell.length_b   1.000
_cell.length_c   1.000
_cell.angle_alpha   90.00
_cell.angle_beta   90.00
_cell.angle_gamma   90.00
#
_symmetry.space_group_name_H-M   'P 1'
#
loop_
_entity.id
_entity.type
_entity.pdbx_description
1 polymer ?
#
loop_
_entity_poly.entity_id
_entity_poly.type
_entity_poly.pdbx_seq_one_letter_code
_entity_poly.pdbx_strand_id
1 'polypeptide(L)'
;MALKLRVLPSLQLSTALPTLSFSLSQPRSLGFRALRSHPNTIATPASPTRLMIRAARTEAKAATLGSRAPQFQLPEPLTGKVWSLEDFEAYPALLVMFICNHCPFVKHLKKDIVKLTNFYMERGLAVVAISSNSVATHPQDGPKFMAEEAKLFSYPFPYLYDESQDVARDFGAVCTPEFLLYKKDGRRPFELVYHGQFDDSRPSNNVPVTGRDLSLAIDRVLSGQPVPSEQKPSLSGKCEVQDDGVTCGSSICWISHVVYDYVCTK
;
A
#
# COMPACT_ATOMS: atom_id res chain seq x y z
N MET A 1 -50.42 -17.09 6.02
CA MET A 1 -50.76 -15.70 6.43
C MET A 1 -49.46 -15.00 6.81
N ALA A 2 -49.20 -13.72 6.55
CA ALA A 2 -49.67 -12.80 5.51
C ALA A 2 -48.70 -11.59 5.55
N LEU A 3 -48.11 -11.19 4.41
CA LEU A 3 -47.18 -10.05 4.37
C LEU A 3 -47.89 -8.70 4.65
N LYS A 4 -47.15 -7.71 5.14
CA LYS A 4 -47.63 -6.32 5.29
C LYS A 4 -46.57 -5.32 4.83
N LEU A 5 -46.75 -4.76 3.64
CA LEU A 5 -45.99 -3.60 3.16
C LEU A 5 -46.66 -2.29 3.58
N ARG A 6 -45.85 -1.25 3.80
CA ARG A 6 -46.18 0.19 3.71
C ARG A 6 -44.93 0.85 3.10
N VAL A 7 -44.90 1.29 1.84
CA VAL A 7 -45.67 2.36 1.18
C VAL A 7 -45.29 3.74 1.74
N LEU A 8 -44.62 4.53 0.90
CA LEU A 8 -44.25 5.93 1.09
C LEU A 8 -45.27 6.85 0.37
N PRO A 9 -45.58 8.05 0.89
CA PRO A 9 -46.30 9.08 0.15
C PRO A 9 -45.35 9.92 -0.73
N SER A 10 -45.92 10.63 -1.72
CA SER A 10 -45.21 11.24 -2.85
C SER A 10 -45.12 12.78 -2.80
N LEU A 11 -44.25 13.32 -3.65
CA LEU A 11 -44.10 14.77 -3.93
C LEU A 11 -45.40 15.38 -4.48
N GLN A 12 -45.59 16.68 -4.24
CA GLN A 12 -46.41 17.55 -5.09
C GLN A 12 -45.64 18.81 -5.48
N LEU A 13 -45.93 19.29 -6.69
CA LEU A 13 -45.35 20.47 -7.32
C LEU A 13 -46.44 21.55 -7.40
N SER A 14 -46.09 22.83 -7.22
CA SER A 14 -47.03 23.95 -7.40
C SER A 14 -46.39 25.10 -8.17
N THR A 15 -47.14 25.69 -9.09
CA THR A 15 -46.67 26.68 -10.07
C THR A 15 -47.52 27.94 -9.98
N ALA A 16 -46.89 29.12 -9.90
CA ALA A 16 -47.60 30.40 -10.02
C ALA A 16 -46.73 31.51 -10.67
N LEU A 17 -47.29 32.09 -11.72
CA LEU A 17 -47.03 33.40 -12.36
C LEU A 17 -48.43 34.08 -12.48
N PRO A 18 -48.60 35.33 -12.98
CA PRO A 18 -47.65 36.37 -13.43
C PRO A 18 -47.48 37.45 -12.32
N THR A 19 -47.42 38.79 -12.43
CA THR A 19 -47.68 39.84 -13.47
C THR A 19 -46.75 41.05 -13.33
N LEU A 20 -46.61 41.82 -14.42
CA LEU A 20 -45.93 43.11 -14.49
C LEU A 20 -46.84 44.29 -14.12
N SER A 21 -46.25 45.38 -13.61
CA SER A 21 -46.78 46.73 -13.76
C SER A 21 -45.64 47.74 -13.98
N PHE A 22 -45.85 48.69 -14.91
CA PHE A 22 -44.87 49.73 -15.25
C PHE A 22 -45.04 50.96 -14.36
N SER A 23 -43.97 51.73 -14.19
CA SER A 23 -44.06 53.15 -13.83
C SER A 23 -43.03 53.95 -14.65
N LEU A 24 -43.46 55.06 -15.24
CA LEU A 24 -42.60 55.97 -16.01
C LEU A 24 -42.17 57.14 -15.12
N SER A 25 -40.91 57.54 -15.24
CA SER A 25 -40.46 58.90 -14.89
C SER A 25 -39.47 59.41 -15.94
N GLN A 26 -39.54 60.71 -16.25
CA GLN A 26 -38.94 61.32 -17.44
C GLN A 26 -37.52 61.88 -17.20
N PRO A 27 -36.72 62.09 -18.27
CA PRO A 27 -35.29 62.38 -18.15
C PRO A 27 -34.97 63.84 -17.78
N ARG A 28 -33.72 64.10 -17.37
CA ARG A 28 -33.17 65.46 -17.27
C ARG A 28 -31.78 65.62 -17.90
N SER A 29 -31.68 66.66 -18.73
CA SER A 29 -30.49 67.40 -19.16
C SER A 29 -29.23 66.62 -19.60
N LEU A 30 -28.97 66.67 -20.91
CA LEU A 30 -27.65 66.45 -21.50
C LEU A 30 -26.62 67.44 -20.93
N GLY A 31 -25.47 66.93 -20.50
CA GLY A 31 -24.28 67.73 -20.17
C GLY A 31 -23.10 67.33 -21.06
N PHE A 32 -22.96 67.96 -22.23
CA PHE A 32 -21.81 67.72 -23.11
C PHE A 32 -20.52 68.23 -22.45
N ARG A 33 -19.56 67.33 -22.20
CA ARG A 33 -18.19 67.68 -21.83
C ARG A 33 -17.23 66.87 -22.69
N ALA A 34 -16.21 67.54 -23.23
CA ALA A 34 -15.39 67.00 -24.32
C ALA A 34 -14.63 65.72 -23.93
N LEU A 35 -14.70 64.71 -24.79
CA LEU A 35 -13.88 63.50 -24.69
C LEU A 35 -12.40 63.85 -24.92
N ARG A 36 -11.56 63.61 -23.91
CA ARG A 36 -10.12 63.41 -24.13
C ARG A 36 -9.91 61.93 -24.42
N SER A 37 -9.32 61.61 -25.57
CA SER A 37 -8.91 60.24 -25.90
C SER A 37 -7.78 59.81 -24.96
N HIS A 38 -7.99 58.75 -24.19
CA HIS A 38 -6.95 58.00 -23.47
C HIS A 38 -7.05 56.52 -23.91
N PRO A 39 -5.94 55.78 -23.93
CA PRO A 39 -5.83 54.53 -24.69
C PRO A 39 -6.60 53.35 -24.09
N ASN A 40 -6.88 52.35 -24.92
CA ASN A 40 -7.51 51.10 -24.52
C ASN A 40 -6.69 50.35 -23.45
N THR A 41 -7.17 50.34 -22.21
CA THR A 41 -6.72 49.36 -21.21
C THR A 41 -7.36 48.00 -21.52
N ILE A 42 -6.58 47.09 -22.11
CA ILE A 42 -7.01 45.71 -22.33
C ILE A 42 -7.19 45.04 -20.97
N ALA A 43 -8.40 44.60 -20.65
CA ALA A 43 -8.66 43.82 -19.44
C ALA A 43 -8.05 42.42 -19.59
N THR A 44 -7.04 42.11 -18.78
CA THR A 44 -6.48 40.75 -18.69
C THR A 44 -7.51 39.80 -18.07
N PRO A 45 -7.72 38.59 -18.64
CA PRO A 45 -8.60 37.60 -18.03
C PRO A 45 -7.98 37.11 -16.72
N ALA A 46 -8.80 36.94 -15.68
CA ALA A 46 -8.36 36.37 -14.41
C ALA A 46 -7.88 34.93 -14.61
N SER A 47 -6.63 34.65 -14.22
CA SER A 47 -6.04 33.32 -14.34
C SER A 47 -6.82 32.31 -13.45
N PRO A 48 -7.18 31.12 -13.97
CA PRO A 48 -7.90 30.14 -13.17
C PRO A 48 -7.00 29.64 -12.03
N THR A 49 -7.50 29.75 -10.79
CA THR A 49 -6.78 29.31 -9.59
C THR A 49 -6.59 27.80 -9.61
N ARG A 50 -5.44 27.34 -10.14
CA ARG A 50 -5.05 25.93 -10.19
C ARG A 50 -5.00 25.38 -8.77
N LEU A 51 -5.98 24.56 -8.41
CA LEU A 51 -6.04 23.89 -7.11
C LEU A 51 -4.83 22.95 -6.99
N MET A 52 -3.76 23.42 -6.34
CA MET A 52 -2.63 22.59 -5.96
C MET A 52 -3.07 21.65 -4.84
N ILE A 53 -3.53 20.45 -5.21
CA ILE A 53 -3.51 19.30 -4.32
C ILE A 53 -2.03 19.05 -3.98
N ARG A 54 -1.60 19.58 -2.82
CA ARG A 54 -0.33 19.22 -2.22
C ARG A 54 -0.45 17.79 -1.72
N ALA A 55 -0.10 16.82 -2.57
CA ALA A 55 0.25 15.49 -2.11
C ALA A 55 1.36 15.67 -1.06
N ALA A 56 1.07 15.31 0.19
CA ALA A 56 2.07 15.30 1.23
C ALA A 56 3.08 14.22 0.89
N ARG A 57 4.31 14.61 0.54
CA ARG A 57 5.40 13.65 0.31
C ARG A 57 5.87 13.13 1.67
N THR A 58 5.11 12.20 2.23
CA THR A 58 5.51 11.39 3.39
C THR A 58 6.90 10.86 3.12
N GLU A 59 7.88 11.19 3.97
CA GLU A 59 9.21 10.65 3.79
C GLU A 59 9.19 9.17 4.15
N ALA A 60 9.53 8.31 3.19
CA ALA A 60 9.67 6.88 3.44
C ALA A 60 10.65 6.68 4.59
N LYS A 61 10.17 6.01 5.64
CA LYS A 61 10.97 5.67 6.80
C LYS A 61 11.47 4.25 6.61
N ALA A 62 12.78 4.03 6.65
CA ALA A 62 13.34 2.69 6.73
C ALA A 62 12.67 1.88 7.86
N ALA A 63 12.60 0.56 7.71
CA ALA A 63 11.84 -0.36 8.56
C ALA A 63 12.44 -0.52 9.99
N THR A 64 12.43 0.56 10.77
CA THR A 64 12.92 0.57 12.16
C THR A 64 12.00 -0.26 13.06
N LEU A 65 12.55 -1.14 13.91
CA LEU A 65 11.78 -1.81 14.97
C LEU A 65 11.02 -0.78 15.84
N GLY A 66 9.81 -1.12 16.25
CA GLY A 66 8.85 -0.22 16.90
C GLY A 66 8.17 0.79 15.96
N SER A 67 8.41 0.76 14.64
CA SER A 67 7.58 1.48 13.67
C SER A 67 6.17 0.89 13.65
N ARG A 68 5.17 1.70 13.26
CA ARG A 68 3.81 1.20 13.03
C ARG A 68 3.72 0.57 11.64
N ALA A 69 2.88 -0.44 11.48
CA ALA A 69 2.49 -0.91 10.15
C ALA A 69 1.87 0.25 9.35
N PRO A 70 2.36 0.57 8.14
CA PRO A 70 1.69 1.51 7.25
C PRO A 70 0.31 1.02 6.83
N GLN A 71 -0.57 1.98 6.52
CA GLN A 71 -1.89 1.69 5.98
C GLN A 71 -1.79 1.31 4.50
N PHE A 72 -2.57 0.33 4.08
CA PHE A 72 -2.66 -0.09 2.68
C PHE A 72 -4.11 -0.46 2.32
N GLN A 73 -4.44 -0.38 1.04
CA GLN A 73 -5.64 -0.98 0.44
C GLN A 73 -5.24 -1.53 -0.95
N LEU A 74 -5.14 -2.84 -1.09
CA LEU A 74 -4.63 -3.49 -2.31
C LEU A 74 -5.55 -4.62 -2.80
N PRO A 75 -5.69 -4.81 -4.13
CA PRO A 75 -6.46 -5.92 -4.69
C PRO A 75 -5.71 -7.26 -4.58
N GLU A 76 -6.45 -8.31 -4.26
CA GLU A 76 -6.02 -9.71 -4.39
C GLU A 76 -6.42 -10.24 -5.79
N PRO A 77 -5.47 -10.53 -6.70
CA PRO A 77 -5.81 -11.00 -8.05
C PRO A 77 -6.52 -12.36 -8.12
N LEU A 78 -6.43 -13.17 -7.06
CA LEU A 78 -7.05 -14.49 -6.97
C LEU A 78 -8.57 -14.42 -6.79
N THR A 79 -9.05 -13.49 -5.95
CA THR A 79 -10.44 -13.41 -5.50
C THR A 79 -11.16 -12.16 -6.02
N GLY A 80 -10.41 -11.12 -6.39
CA GLY A 80 -10.94 -9.78 -6.66
C GLY A 80 -11.27 -8.98 -5.39
N LYS A 81 -11.05 -9.53 -4.18
CA LYS A 81 -11.24 -8.76 -2.93
C LYS A 81 -10.13 -7.70 -2.80
N VAL A 82 -10.51 -6.50 -2.37
CA VAL A 82 -9.57 -5.51 -1.84
C VAL A 82 -9.36 -5.79 -0.36
N TRP A 83 -8.09 -5.84 0.07
CA TRP A 83 -7.67 -6.06 1.45
C TRP A 83 -6.97 -4.82 1.99
N SER A 84 -7.18 -4.56 3.28
CA SER A 84 -6.63 -3.45 4.04
C SER A 84 -5.87 -3.93 5.27
N LEU A 85 -5.15 -3.03 5.96
CA LEU A 85 -4.59 -3.34 7.29
C LEU A 85 -5.71 -3.65 8.32
N GLU A 86 -6.90 -3.05 8.15
CA GLU A 86 -8.04 -3.20 9.05
C GLU A 86 -8.64 -4.63 9.03
N ASP A 87 -8.57 -5.33 7.90
CA ASP A 87 -8.97 -6.75 7.77
C ASP A 87 -8.22 -7.67 8.75
N PHE A 88 -7.00 -7.28 9.15
CA PHE A 88 -6.14 -8.07 10.03
C PHE A 88 -6.19 -7.61 11.50
N GLU A 89 -6.97 -6.58 11.84
CA GLU A 89 -6.98 -6.00 13.20
C GLU A 89 -7.46 -6.95 14.31
N ALA A 90 -8.13 -8.05 13.98
CA ALA A 90 -8.55 -9.05 14.96
C ALA A 90 -7.38 -9.90 15.51
N TYR A 91 -6.21 -9.89 14.87
CA TYR A 91 -5.11 -10.80 15.17
C TYR A 91 -4.02 -10.15 16.07
N PRO A 92 -3.43 -10.89 17.02
CA PRO A 92 -2.33 -10.41 17.88
C PRO A 92 -0.99 -10.25 17.15
N ALA A 93 -0.85 -10.84 15.96
CA ALA A 93 0.35 -10.76 15.13
C ALA A 93 -0.03 -10.68 13.64
N LEU A 94 0.76 -9.95 12.86
CA LEU A 94 0.62 -9.84 11.40
C LEU A 94 2.00 -9.99 10.74
N LEU A 95 2.15 -10.98 9.87
CA LEU A 95 3.30 -11.15 9.01
C LEU A 95 2.99 -10.56 7.62
N VAL A 96 3.68 -9.49 7.26
CA VAL A 96 3.69 -8.91 5.91
C VAL A 96 4.91 -9.45 5.16
N MET A 97 4.70 -9.96 3.95
CA MET A 97 5.75 -10.55 3.12
C MET A 97 5.80 -9.89 1.74
N PHE A 98 6.90 -9.24 1.39
CA PHE A 98 7.12 -8.78 0.02
C PHE A 98 7.77 -9.91 -0.79
N ILE A 99 7.05 -10.42 -1.79
CA ILE A 99 7.46 -11.57 -2.62
C ILE A 99 7.15 -11.33 -4.09
N CYS A 100 7.73 -12.16 -4.97
CA CYS A 100 7.40 -12.18 -6.39
C CYS A 100 7.51 -13.59 -6.97
N ASN A 101 6.89 -13.81 -8.13
CA ASN A 101 6.73 -15.13 -8.70
C ASN A 101 8.08 -15.67 -9.24
N HIS A 102 8.94 -14.79 -9.75
CA HIS A 102 10.11 -15.23 -10.51
C HIS A 102 11.44 -15.30 -9.74
N CYS A 103 11.63 -14.56 -8.64
CA CYS A 103 12.92 -14.50 -7.92
C CYS A 103 13.38 -15.88 -7.42
N PRO A 104 14.65 -16.29 -7.61
CA PRO A 104 15.15 -17.58 -7.15
C PRO A 104 15.11 -17.75 -5.63
N PHE A 105 15.28 -16.67 -4.86
CA PHE A 105 15.21 -16.69 -3.39
C PHE A 105 13.78 -16.90 -2.90
N VAL A 106 12.77 -16.33 -3.57
CA VAL A 106 11.37 -16.62 -3.27
C VAL A 106 11.05 -18.07 -3.64
N LYS A 107 11.41 -18.49 -4.87
CA LYS A 107 11.20 -19.88 -5.37
C LYS A 107 11.78 -20.97 -4.46
N HIS A 108 12.94 -20.71 -3.88
CA HIS A 108 13.60 -21.57 -2.88
C HIS A 108 12.74 -21.78 -1.62
N LEU A 109 11.97 -20.77 -1.19
CA LEU A 109 11.20 -20.79 0.05
C LEU A 109 9.69 -21.07 -0.10
N LYS A 110 9.07 -20.99 -1.30
CA LYS A 110 7.59 -21.01 -1.46
C LYS A 110 6.87 -22.12 -0.68
N LYS A 111 7.40 -23.35 -0.73
CA LYS A 111 6.80 -24.51 -0.06
C LYS A 111 6.85 -24.39 1.46
N ASP A 112 7.97 -23.92 2.00
CA ASP A 112 8.18 -23.79 3.44
C ASP A 112 7.53 -22.53 4.01
N ILE A 113 7.37 -21.46 3.21
CA ILE A 113 6.48 -20.34 3.53
C ILE A 113 5.05 -20.88 3.71
N VAL A 114 4.49 -21.60 2.73
CA VAL A 114 3.14 -22.18 2.84
C VAL A 114 2.99 -23.10 4.06
N LYS A 115 3.97 -23.96 4.31
CA LYS A 115 4.01 -24.86 5.48
C LYS A 115 4.02 -24.09 6.81
N LEU A 116 4.88 -23.07 6.93
CA LEU A 116 5.02 -22.23 8.11
C LEU A 116 3.76 -21.40 8.36
N THR A 117 3.21 -20.76 7.32
CA THR A 117 2.05 -19.89 7.46
C THR A 117 0.80 -20.68 7.84
N ASN A 118 0.54 -21.85 7.23
CA ASN A 118 -0.57 -22.71 7.67
C ASN A 118 -0.48 -23.02 9.18
N PHE A 119 0.69 -23.48 9.64
CA PHE A 119 0.92 -23.85 11.05
C PHE A 119 0.71 -22.68 12.03
N TYR A 120 1.11 -21.45 11.68
CA TYR A 120 0.96 -20.30 12.57
C TYR A 120 -0.38 -19.57 12.41
N MET A 121 -1.06 -19.65 11.27
CA MET A 121 -2.39 -19.07 11.08
C MET A 121 -3.44 -19.74 11.97
N GLU A 122 -3.37 -21.07 12.14
CA GLU A 122 -4.15 -21.83 13.13
C GLU A 122 -3.88 -21.38 14.59
N ARG A 123 -2.75 -20.71 14.83
CA ARG A 123 -2.26 -20.27 16.15
C ARG A 123 -2.41 -18.76 16.38
N GLY A 124 -3.12 -18.06 15.50
CA GLY A 124 -3.45 -16.63 15.64
C GLY A 124 -2.52 -15.64 14.92
N LEU A 125 -1.67 -16.10 14.00
CA LEU A 125 -0.94 -15.21 13.09
C LEU A 125 -1.82 -14.79 11.90
N ALA A 126 -2.02 -13.49 11.67
CA ALA A 126 -2.42 -13.00 10.36
C ALA A 126 -1.23 -13.00 9.40
N VAL A 127 -1.46 -13.30 8.12
CA VAL A 127 -0.43 -13.30 7.08
C VAL A 127 -0.97 -12.61 5.84
N VAL A 128 -0.14 -11.79 5.20
CA VAL A 128 -0.40 -11.17 3.90
C VAL A 128 0.87 -11.18 3.05
N ALA A 129 0.74 -11.55 1.78
CA ALA A 129 1.81 -11.41 0.79
C ALA A 129 1.51 -10.23 -0.14
N ILE A 130 2.54 -9.50 -0.55
CA ILE A 130 2.44 -8.34 -1.46
C ILE A 130 3.47 -8.52 -2.58
N SER A 131 3.09 -8.21 -3.82
CA SER A 131 4.04 -8.03 -4.92
C SER A 131 3.93 -6.62 -5.51
N SER A 132 5.06 -5.91 -5.49
CA SER A 132 5.21 -4.53 -6.00
C SER A 132 6.09 -4.49 -7.26
N ASN A 133 6.31 -5.65 -7.90
CA ASN A 133 7.21 -5.78 -9.03
C ASN A 133 6.62 -5.15 -10.30
N SER A 134 7.46 -4.46 -11.07
CA SER A 134 7.07 -3.83 -12.32
C SER A 134 6.77 -4.87 -13.40
N VAL A 135 5.49 -5.02 -13.75
CA VAL A 135 5.02 -5.94 -14.81
C VAL A 135 5.53 -5.57 -16.21
N ALA A 136 6.04 -4.36 -16.40
CA ALA A 136 6.68 -3.93 -17.65
C ALA A 136 8.08 -4.54 -17.83
N THR A 137 8.80 -4.84 -16.74
CA THR A 137 10.11 -5.51 -16.77
C THR A 137 10.03 -6.99 -16.39
N HIS A 138 9.03 -7.37 -15.58
CA HIS A 138 8.82 -8.74 -15.10
C HIS A 138 7.34 -9.15 -15.27
N PRO A 139 6.84 -9.37 -16.51
CA PRO A 139 5.42 -9.66 -16.77
C PRO A 139 4.85 -10.85 -15.99
N GLN A 140 5.70 -11.83 -15.66
CA GLN A 140 5.37 -13.02 -14.87
C GLN A 140 5.04 -12.74 -13.40
N ASP A 141 5.29 -11.53 -12.88
CA ASP A 141 4.84 -11.11 -11.55
C ASP A 141 3.47 -10.40 -11.60
N GLY A 142 2.84 -10.28 -12.77
CA GLY A 142 1.58 -9.57 -12.91
C GLY A 142 0.35 -10.32 -12.35
N PRO A 143 -0.77 -9.61 -12.10
CA PRO A 143 -1.95 -10.12 -11.41
C PRO A 143 -2.45 -11.51 -11.87
N LYS A 144 -2.49 -11.77 -13.17
CA LYS A 144 -2.87 -13.08 -13.72
C LYS A 144 -1.98 -14.20 -13.18
N PHE A 145 -0.66 -14.03 -13.27
CA PHE A 145 0.30 -15.04 -12.86
C PHE A 145 0.40 -15.16 -11.33
N MET A 146 0.17 -14.07 -10.58
CA MET A 146 -0.02 -14.14 -9.12
C MET A 146 -1.22 -15.01 -8.74
N ALA A 147 -2.35 -14.86 -9.43
CA ALA A 147 -3.54 -15.68 -9.21
C ALA A 147 -3.36 -17.15 -9.63
N GLU A 148 -2.58 -17.42 -10.68
CA GLU A 148 -2.20 -18.78 -11.08
C GLU A 148 -1.23 -19.42 -10.06
N GLU A 149 -0.26 -18.65 -9.55
CA GLU A 149 0.71 -19.13 -8.57
C GLU A 149 0.07 -19.40 -7.19
N ALA A 150 -0.78 -18.49 -6.70
CA ALA A 150 -1.49 -18.68 -5.44
C ALA A 150 -2.39 -19.92 -5.44
N LYS A 151 -2.98 -20.28 -6.60
CA LYS A 151 -3.69 -21.56 -6.80
C LYS A 151 -2.73 -22.75 -6.82
N LEU A 152 -1.61 -22.65 -7.55
CA LEU A 152 -0.66 -23.73 -7.74
C LEU A 152 0.01 -24.18 -6.43
N PHE A 153 0.33 -23.23 -5.55
CA PHE A 153 0.94 -23.50 -4.25
C PHE A 153 -0.07 -23.52 -3.09
N SER A 154 -1.37 -23.33 -3.36
CA SER A 154 -2.43 -23.23 -2.35
C SER A 154 -2.07 -22.27 -1.21
N TYR A 155 -1.73 -21.02 -1.54
CA TYR A 155 -1.40 -20.00 -0.55
C TYR A 155 -2.59 -19.80 0.41
N PRO A 156 -2.44 -20.02 1.74
CA PRO A 156 -3.53 -19.87 2.70
C PRO A 156 -3.81 -18.40 3.06
N PHE A 157 -2.95 -17.49 2.61
CA PHE A 157 -2.98 -16.05 2.84
C PHE A 157 -3.28 -15.30 1.54
N PRO A 158 -3.90 -14.11 1.61
CA PRO A 158 -4.10 -13.28 0.43
C PRO A 158 -2.75 -12.80 -0.15
N TYR A 159 -2.64 -12.81 -1.48
CA TYR A 159 -1.49 -12.33 -2.24
C TYR A 159 -1.91 -11.10 -3.05
N LEU A 160 -1.45 -9.92 -2.64
CA LEU A 160 -1.92 -8.61 -3.07
C LEU A 160 -0.97 -7.97 -4.09
N TYR A 161 -1.52 -7.19 -5.02
CA TYR A 161 -0.73 -6.48 -6.05
C TYR A 161 -0.64 -4.98 -5.77
N ASP A 162 0.58 -4.45 -5.67
CA ASP A 162 0.93 -3.05 -5.38
C ASP A 162 1.47 -2.36 -6.65
N GLU A 163 0.54 -1.95 -7.53
CA GLU A 163 0.85 -1.41 -8.86
C GLU A 163 1.60 -0.07 -8.82
N SER A 164 1.23 0.82 -7.90
CA SER A 164 1.86 2.14 -7.74
C SER A 164 3.15 2.10 -6.91
N GLN A 165 3.41 0.96 -6.27
CA GLN A 165 4.60 0.67 -5.47
C GLN A 165 4.70 1.56 -4.22
N ASP A 166 3.59 2.22 -3.85
CA ASP A 166 3.49 3.08 -2.66
C ASP A 166 3.60 2.24 -1.39
N VAL A 167 3.00 1.05 -1.38
CA VAL A 167 3.00 0.20 -0.17
C VAL A 167 4.40 -0.34 0.10
N ALA A 168 5.15 -0.77 -0.92
CA ALA A 168 6.57 -1.08 -0.74
C ALA A 168 7.40 0.11 -0.23
N ARG A 169 7.14 1.34 -0.71
CA ARG A 169 7.82 2.56 -0.22
C ARG A 169 7.52 2.85 1.24
N ASP A 170 6.25 2.81 1.64
CA ASP A 170 5.84 3.15 3.00
C ASP A 170 6.27 2.08 4.02
N PHE A 171 6.34 0.81 3.62
CA PHE A 171 6.92 -0.28 4.43
C PHE A 171 8.47 -0.29 4.43
N GLY A 172 9.13 0.48 3.55
CA GLY A 172 10.58 0.51 3.41
C GLY A 172 11.19 -0.74 2.77
N ALA A 173 10.41 -1.50 1.99
CA ALA A 173 10.82 -2.76 1.40
C ALA A 173 11.79 -2.56 0.22
N VAL A 174 12.84 -3.38 0.16
CA VAL A 174 13.97 -3.26 -0.80
C VAL A 174 14.20 -4.53 -1.63
N CYS A 175 13.72 -5.68 -1.18
CA CYS A 175 14.06 -6.98 -1.76
C CYS A 175 12.87 -7.95 -1.84
N THR A 176 13.10 -9.12 -2.46
CA THR A 176 12.17 -10.26 -2.37
C THR A 176 12.97 -11.56 -2.22
N PRO A 177 12.62 -12.45 -1.27
CA PRO A 177 11.57 -12.31 -0.26
C PRO A 177 12.00 -11.39 0.89
N GLU A 178 11.07 -10.63 1.45
CA GLU A 178 11.31 -9.77 2.62
C GLU A 178 10.18 -9.96 3.65
N PHE A 179 10.53 -10.14 4.92
CA PHE A 179 9.59 -10.52 5.98
C PHE A 179 9.54 -9.46 7.09
N LEU A 180 8.35 -8.91 7.33
CA LEU A 180 8.07 -7.93 8.39
C LEU A 180 6.99 -8.47 9.32
N LEU A 181 7.36 -8.82 10.55
CA LEU A 181 6.43 -9.29 11.58
C LEU A 181 6.06 -8.13 12.52
N TYR A 182 4.77 -7.88 12.63
CA TYR A 182 4.19 -6.91 13.54
C TYR A 182 3.47 -7.61 14.70
N LYS A 183 3.59 -7.03 15.89
CA LYS A 183 2.83 -7.40 17.09
C LYS A 183 1.71 -6.39 17.33
N LYS A 184 0.58 -6.85 17.88
CA LYS A 184 -0.51 -6.01 18.38
C LYS A 184 -0.77 -6.30 19.86
N ASP A 185 -0.81 -5.25 20.68
CA ASP A 185 -1.18 -5.32 22.10
C ASP A 185 -2.60 -4.77 22.30
N GLY A 186 -3.59 -5.68 22.40
CA GLY A 186 -5.00 -5.33 22.58
C GLY A 186 -5.54 -4.44 21.44
N ARG A 187 -5.81 -3.16 21.74
CA ARG A 187 -6.31 -2.15 20.78
C ARG A 187 -5.23 -1.17 20.30
N ARG A 188 -3.95 -1.43 20.55
CA ARG A 188 -2.86 -0.62 19.97
C ARG A 188 -2.71 -0.89 18.46
N PRO A 189 -2.06 0.00 17.70
CA PRO A 189 -1.62 -0.30 16.34
C PRO A 189 -0.69 -1.51 16.28
N PHE A 190 -0.53 -2.07 15.08
CA PHE A 190 0.54 -3.02 14.78
C PHE A 190 1.92 -2.34 14.85
N GLU A 191 2.85 -2.90 15.63
CA GLU A 191 4.21 -2.40 15.84
C GLU A 191 5.25 -3.44 15.35
N LEU A 192 6.24 -3.01 14.56
CA LEU A 192 7.24 -3.87 13.92
C LEU A 192 8.20 -4.46 14.97
N VAL A 193 8.29 -5.79 15.03
CA VAL A 193 9.09 -6.51 16.02
C VAL A 193 10.10 -7.49 15.41
N TYR A 194 9.93 -7.88 14.14
CA TYR A 194 10.96 -8.56 13.36
C TYR A 194 11.01 -8.05 11.93
N HIS A 195 12.21 -7.76 11.44
CA HIS A 195 12.50 -7.50 10.03
C HIS A 195 13.78 -8.25 9.65
N GLY A 196 13.69 -9.23 8.76
CA GLY A 196 14.83 -10.12 8.53
C GLY A 196 14.55 -11.33 7.64
N GLN A 197 15.46 -12.29 7.70
CA GLN A 197 15.45 -13.51 6.91
C GLN A 197 14.37 -14.54 7.34
N PHE A 198 14.16 -15.54 6.48
CA PHE A 198 13.38 -16.73 6.84
C PHE A 198 14.19 -17.67 7.75
N ASP A 199 15.42 -17.95 7.33
CA ASP A 199 16.47 -18.74 7.99
C ASP A 199 17.82 -18.51 7.29
N ASP A 200 18.87 -19.28 7.64
CA ASP A 200 20.21 -19.23 7.02
C ASP A 200 20.32 -19.94 5.64
N SER A 201 19.25 -20.51 5.09
CA SER A 201 19.28 -21.18 3.78
C SER A 201 19.28 -20.18 2.62
N ARG A 202 19.99 -20.49 1.54
CA ARG A 202 20.09 -19.64 0.33
C ARG A 202 20.14 -20.54 -0.92
N PRO A 203 19.67 -20.08 -2.10
CA PRO A 203 19.77 -20.85 -3.35
C PRO A 203 21.22 -21.23 -3.76
N SER A 204 22.22 -20.57 -3.17
CA SER A 204 23.65 -20.78 -3.40
C SER A 204 24.37 -21.57 -2.30
N ASN A 205 23.68 -21.99 -1.23
CA ASN A 205 24.29 -22.76 -0.14
C ASN A 205 23.58 -24.12 0.06
N ASN A 206 24.28 -25.06 0.70
CA ASN A 206 23.75 -26.41 0.98
C ASN A 206 23.05 -26.48 2.36
N VAL A 207 22.55 -25.36 2.88
CA VAL A 207 21.83 -25.32 4.16
C VAL A 207 20.35 -25.62 3.88
N PRO A 208 19.73 -26.61 4.56
CA PRO A 208 18.32 -26.93 4.35
C PRO A 208 17.41 -25.80 4.83
N VAL A 209 16.26 -25.64 4.15
CA VAL A 209 15.20 -24.74 4.60
C VAL A 209 14.60 -25.27 5.91
N THR A 210 14.40 -24.37 6.87
CA THR A 210 13.91 -24.64 8.23
C THR A 210 12.91 -23.60 8.74
N GLY A 211 12.94 -22.37 8.23
CA GLY A 211 12.18 -21.22 8.75
C GLY A 211 12.53 -20.83 10.17
N ARG A 212 13.71 -21.21 10.68
CA ARG A 212 14.10 -21.14 12.09
C ARG A 212 13.95 -19.74 12.69
N ASP A 213 14.49 -18.73 12.03
CA ASP A 213 14.59 -17.37 12.52
C ASP A 213 13.20 -16.72 12.60
N LEU A 214 12.43 -16.84 11.51
CA LEU A 214 11.06 -16.32 11.44
C LEU A 214 10.10 -17.08 12.36
N SER A 215 10.23 -18.41 12.47
CA SER A 215 9.45 -19.24 13.41
C SER A 215 9.71 -18.81 14.86
N LEU A 216 10.99 -18.61 15.23
CA LEU A 216 11.36 -18.12 16.55
C LEU A 216 10.77 -16.73 16.82
N ALA A 217 10.79 -15.81 15.86
CA ALA A 217 10.17 -14.50 16.00
C ALA A 217 8.65 -14.62 16.24
N ILE A 218 7.95 -15.45 15.45
CA ILE A 218 6.51 -15.67 15.58
C ILE A 218 6.15 -16.33 16.92
N ASP A 219 6.83 -17.40 17.33
CA ASP A 219 6.58 -18.05 18.63
C ASP A 219 6.80 -17.08 19.80
N ARG A 220 7.80 -16.18 19.74
CA ARG A 220 7.99 -15.14 20.76
C ARG A 220 6.83 -14.15 20.78
N VAL A 221 6.40 -13.64 19.63
CA VAL A 221 5.24 -12.72 19.54
C VAL A 221 3.97 -13.35 20.08
N LEU A 222 3.62 -14.56 19.62
CA LEU A 222 2.40 -15.27 20.02
C LEU A 222 2.42 -15.73 21.49
N SER A 223 3.60 -16.02 22.06
CA SER A 223 3.76 -16.29 23.50
C SER A 223 3.94 -15.03 24.36
N GLY A 224 3.85 -13.84 23.77
CA GLY A 224 4.00 -12.55 24.47
C GLY A 224 5.43 -12.17 24.86
N GLN A 225 6.42 -13.01 24.55
CA GLN A 225 7.82 -12.85 24.90
C GLN A 225 8.56 -11.83 24.02
N PRO A 226 9.74 -11.34 24.43
CA PRO A 226 10.61 -10.53 23.56
C PRO A 226 11.11 -11.31 22.34
N VAL A 227 11.07 -10.67 21.17
CA VAL A 227 11.76 -11.14 19.95
C VAL A 227 13.27 -10.86 20.11
N PRO A 228 14.18 -11.71 19.60
CA PRO A 228 15.61 -11.43 19.59
C PRO A 228 15.95 -10.08 18.93
N SER A 229 16.92 -9.36 19.48
CA SER A 229 17.44 -8.11 18.92
C SER A 229 18.43 -8.33 17.78
N GLU A 230 19.08 -9.49 17.74
CA GLU A 230 19.89 -9.93 16.60
C GLU A 230 18.95 -10.46 15.50
N GLN A 231 18.86 -9.72 14.40
CA GLN A 231 17.99 -10.04 13.27
C GLN A 231 18.82 -9.92 11.98
N LYS A 232 19.09 -11.05 11.34
CA LYS A 232 19.83 -11.10 10.07
C LYS A 232 18.92 -10.58 8.94
N PRO A 233 19.37 -9.67 8.08
CA PRO A 233 18.55 -9.14 6.99
C PRO A 233 18.18 -10.22 5.98
N SER A 234 17.01 -10.06 5.36
CA SER A 234 16.60 -10.91 4.23
C SER A 234 17.49 -10.61 3.01
N LEU A 235 17.91 -11.64 2.27
CA LEU A 235 18.76 -11.47 1.09
C LEU A 235 18.01 -11.84 -0.19
N SER A 236 18.24 -11.03 -1.23
CA SER A 236 17.95 -11.39 -2.62
C SER A 236 19.24 -11.33 -3.44
N GLY A 237 19.23 -11.85 -4.68
CA GLY A 237 20.43 -12.11 -5.49
C GLY A 237 21.25 -10.89 -5.97
N LYS A 238 20.98 -9.70 -5.42
CA LYS A 238 21.76 -8.47 -5.62
C LYS A 238 21.87 -7.60 -4.36
N CYS A 239 21.26 -8.00 -3.24
CA CYS A 239 21.34 -7.25 -1.98
C CYS A 239 22.59 -7.70 -1.22
N GLU A 240 23.55 -6.80 -1.06
CA GLU A 240 24.76 -7.06 -0.27
C GLU A 240 24.58 -6.50 1.14
N VAL A 241 25.08 -7.23 2.14
CA VAL A 241 25.18 -6.74 3.51
C VAL A 241 26.56 -6.09 3.64
N GLN A 242 26.59 -4.83 4.03
CA GLN A 242 27.78 -4.09 4.41
C GLN A 242 27.67 -3.73 5.90
N ASP A 243 28.77 -3.34 6.55
CA ASP A 243 28.81 -3.18 8.01
C ASP A 243 27.90 -2.06 8.57
N ASP A 244 27.31 -1.25 7.68
CA ASP A 244 26.36 -0.17 7.96
C ASP A 244 24.91 -0.47 7.53
N GLY A 245 24.64 -1.55 6.77
CA GLY A 245 23.27 -1.93 6.40
C GLY A 245 23.15 -2.89 5.20
N VAL A 246 21.96 -2.94 4.60
CA VAL A 246 21.73 -3.65 3.33
C VAL A 246 21.88 -2.66 2.19
N THR A 247 23.04 -2.68 1.53
CA THR A 247 23.27 -1.81 0.38
C THR A 247 22.66 -2.40 -0.87
N CYS A 248 21.84 -1.59 -1.53
CA CYS A 248 21.39 -1.83 -2.89
C CYS A 248 22.48 -1.32 -3.85
N GLY A 249 22.95 -2.17 -4.78
CA GLY A 249 23.70 -1.74 -5.96
C GLY A 249 22.79 -1.11 -7.03
N SER A 250 23.34 -0.20 -7.83
CA SER A 250 22.64 0.73 -8.75
C SER A 250 21.94 0.11 -9.98
N SER A 251 21.58 -1.18 -9.94
CA SER A 251 20.96 -1.93 -11.05
C SER A 251 19.93 -2.97 -10.56
N ILE A 252 19.29 -2.69 -9.42
CA ILE A 252 18.50 -3.70 -8.69
C ILE A 252 17.00 -3.63 -8.93
N CYS A 253 16.43 -2.47 -9.23
CA CYS A 253 15.01 -2.26 -8.98
C CYS A 253 14.07 -3.20 -9.77
N TRP A 254 13.52 -4.18 -9.04
CA TRP A 254 12.32 -4.93 -9.40
C TRP A 254 11.08 -4.03 -9.35
N ILE A 255 11.14 -3.07 -8.41
CA ILE A 255 10.29 -1.89 -8.30
C ILE A 255 10.74 -0.86 -9.39
N SER A 256 10.06 0.27 -9.61
CA SER A 256 10.52 1.25 -10.62
C SER A 256 11.74 2.05 -10.13
N HIS A 257 12.57 2.58 -11.05
CA HIS A 257 13.76 3.41 -10.72
C HIS A 257 13.45 4.55 -9.72
N VAL A 258 12.26 5.14 -9.80
CA VAL A 258 11.80 6.21 -8.89
C VAL A 258 11.76 5.75 -7.41
N VAL A 259 11.58 4.45 -7.17
CA VAL A 259 11.59 3.85 -5.82
C VAL A 259 13.01 3.52 -5.37
N TYR A 260 13.89 3.08 -6.28
CA TYR A 260 15.30 2.82 -5.97
C TYR A 260 15.94 4.01 -5.27
N ASP A 261 15.89 5.19 -5.92
CA ASP A 261 16.45 6.43 -5.40
C ASP A 261 15.78 6.87 -4.09
N TYR A 262 14.55 6.44 -3.84
CA TYR A 262 13.79 6.88 -2.67
C TYR A 262 14.06 6.08 -1.40
N VAL A 263 14.37 4.79 -1.53
CA VAL A 263 14.62 3.88 -0.40
C VAL A 263 16.12 3.61 -0.19
N CYS A 264 16.96 3.77 -1.22
CA CYS A 264 18.37 3.33 -1.19
C CYS A 264 19.40 4.47 -1.18
N THR A 265 19.00 5.75 -1.06
CA THR A 265 19.93 6.90 -1.03
C THR A 265 19.69 7.86 0.15
N LYS A 266 19.17 7.35 1.26
CA LYS A 266 18.87 8.10 2.50
C LYS A 266 19.18 7.27 3.74
#